data_AF-A0A927UIJ6-F1
#
_entry.id   AF-A0A927UIJ6-F1
#
_cell.length_a   1.000
_cell.length_b   1.000
_cell.length_c   1.000
_cell.angle_alpha   90.00
_cell.angle_beta   90.00
_cell.angle_gamma   90.00
#
_symmetry.space_group_name_H-M   'P 1'
#
loop_
_entity.id
_entity.type
_entity.pdbx_description
1 polymer ?
#
loop_
_entity_poly.entity_id
_entity_poly.type
_entity_poly.pdbx_seq_one_letter_code
_entity_poly.pdbx_strand_id
1 'polypeptide(L)'
;MIKKIMCLALLGAMFVMATGCSNGENKTNYLGGKGEIKNSERENGLWAVYDDEYKYFTSYDKALLRLDKNGNLTVNCDVATCGHSLESCKGNAKDIEYFVFNDRLYKSYNEPREVGGMVEYKGSIIDCESGKVVFDNPIPEDMSEEDSIDDSTEVSHVRVLNDDIVKVEGPRHAYLLDKDFNVLYWHSDTGKFPWGTIYDNTYYYINDLYQLIAVDMNTYESSPVELDTKIFMCDRNGDYLYFTDKFEELYRYSLKDGSKQKLGEGIIVFSLLGDYIYWYNNDIRNILDLDGKLVCDCSDYTKMEFDCLIRIEDKVYAIVENGVAEMDLDGKNYKEYTYK
;
A
#
# COMPACT_ATOMS: atom_id res chain seq x y z
N MET A 1 46.78 37.78 -52.57
CA MET A 1 45.52 38.19 -53.23
C MET A 1 44.44 37.23 -52.73
N ILE A 2 43.51 37.71 -51.88
CA ILE A 2 42.10 37.27 -51.78
C ILE A 2 41.91 35.79 -51.34
N LYS A 3 41.28 35.38 -50.22
CA LYS A 3 40.08 35.84 -49.47
C LYS A 3 39.95 34.97 -48.18
N LYS A 4 39.59 35.54 -47.02
CA LYS A 4 38.29 35.37 -46.27
C LYS A 4 38.06 33.95 -45.68
N ILE A 5 37.53 33.68 -44.49
CA ILE A 5 36.74 34.44 -43.49
C ILE A 5 36.57 33.55 -42.22
N MET A 6 36.56 34.20 -41.05
CA MET A 6 35.76 34.00 -39.82
C MET A 6 35.42 32.62 -39.20
N CYS A 7 35.61 32.63 -37.87
CA CYS A 7 34.66 32.37 -36.76
C CYS A 7 34.39 30.96 -36.20
N LEU A 8 34.59 30.94 -34.87
CA LEU A 8 33.78 30.36 -33.78
C LEU A 8 33.77 28.84 -33.50
N ALA A 9 34.03 28.59 -32.20
CA ALA A 9 33.25 27.77 -31.25
C ALA A 9 33.66 26.31 -30.96
N LEU A 10 34.09 26.15 -29.69
CA LEU A 10 33.63 25.19 -28.67
C LEU A 10 33.83 23.66 -28.82
N LEU A 11 34.09 23.08 -27.62
CA LEU A 11 33.92 21.69 -27.14
C LEU A 11 35.00 20.66 -27.48
N GLY A 12 35.46 19.94 -26.44
CA GLY A 12 36.14 18.66 -26.63
C GLY A 12 36.84 18.05 -25.41
N ALA A 13 36.20 17.02 -24.84
CA ALA A 13 36.73 15.86 -24.11
C ALA A 13 37.25 16.05 -22.66
N MET A 14 36.57 15.54 -21.63
CA MET A 14 36.56 14.14 -21.14
C MET A 14 37.95 13.55 -20.87
N PHE A 15 38.26 13.32 -19.59
CA PHE A 15 38.97 12.11 -19.16
C PHE A 15 38.36 11.57 -17.86
N VAL A 16 37.94 10.31 -17.97
CA VAL A 16 37.44 9.41 -16.92
C VAL A 16 38.60 9.02 -16.02
N MET A 17 38.37 9.01 -14.70
CA MET A 17 39.12 8.11 -13.81
C MET A 17 38.14 7.22 -13.07
N ALA A 18 38.06 5.98 -13.54
CA ALA A 18 37.61 4.86 -12.75
C ALA A 18 38.73 4.50 -11.77
N THR A 19 38.46 4.61 -10.47
CA THR A 19 39.24 3.93 -9.44
C THR A 19 38.26 3.16 -8.58
N GLY A 20 38.12 1.86 -8.85
CA GLY A 20 37.51 0.93 -7.93
C GLY A 20 38.48 0.62 -6.79
N CYS A 21 38.04 0.89 -5.56
CA CYS A 21 38.51 0.28 -4.31
C CYS A 21 37.30 0.23 -3.37
N SER A 22 36.82 -0.97 -3.09
CA SER A 22 35.73 -1.24 -2.15
C SER A 22 36.15 -0.94 -0.71
N ASN A 23 35.38 -0.12 -0.01
CA ASN A 23 35.24 -0.11 1.45
C ASN A 23 33.78 0.26 1.76
N GLY A 24 33.12 -0.49 2.65
CA GLY A 24 31.68 -0.41 2.91
C GLY A 24 31.19 0.98 3.34
N GLU A 25 30.72 1.77 2.37
CA GLU A 25 30.12 3.08 2.62
C GLU A 25 28.65 2.90 2.98
N ASN A 26 28.24 3.52 4.09
CA ASN A 26 26.85 3.74 4.49
C ASN A 26 26.11 4.48 3.37
N LYS A 27 25.64 3.77 2.34
CA LYS A 27 24.86 4.37 1.26
C LYS A 27 23.48 4.74 1.83
N THR A 28 23.19 6.03 1.84
CA THR A 28 21.86 6.54 2.17
C THR A 28 20.87 6.07 1.10
N ASN A 29 19.74 5.50 1.53
CA ASN A 29 18.68 5.09 0.60
C ASN A 29 17.83 6.29 0.15
N TYR A 30 16.88 6.04 -0.76
CA TYR A 30 16.05 7.08 -1.36
C TYR A 30 15.26 7.93 -0.33
N LEU A 31 14.92 7.36 0.82
CA LEU A 31 14.17 8.02 1.89
C LEU A 31 15.05 8.62 3.00
N GLY A 32 16.36 8.67 2.78
CA GLY A 32 17.30 9.31 3.71
C GLY A 32 17.78 8.42 4.87
N GLY A 33 17.46 7.13 4.86
CA GLY A 33 17.92 6.16 5.87
C GLY A 33 19.03 5.26 5.36
N LYS A 34 19.26 4.11 6.03
CA LYS A 34 20.31 3.15 5.68
C LYS A 34 19.75 1.76 5.40
N GLY A 35 20.44 1.05 4.53
CA GLY A 35 20.05 -0.30 4.14
C GLY A 35 18.95 -0.29 3.08
N GLU A 36 18.43 -1.47 2.80
CA GLU A 36 17.36 -1.69 1.83
C GLU A 36 16.01 -1.31 2.42
N ILE A 37 15.20 -0.64 1.61
CA ILE A 37 13.82 -0.32 1.96
C ILE A 37 12.98 -1.59 1.76
N LYS A 38 12.07 -1.87 2.68
CA LYS A 38 11.20 -3.05 2.71
C LYS A 38 9.74 -2.62 2.87
N ASN A 39 8.82 -3.41 2.31
CA ASN A 39 7.39 -3.23 2.55
C ASN A 39 7.02 -3.67 3.96
N SER A 40 6.12 -2.93 4.60
CA SER A 40 5.33 -3.47 5.71
C SER A 40 4.35 -4.55 5.23
N GLU A 41 3.96 -5.45 6.11
CA GLU A 41 2.76 -6.27 5.93
C GLU A 41 1.54 -5.39 6.26
N ARG A 42 0.58 -5.32 5.35
CA ARG A 42 -0.53 -4.36 5.39
C ARG A 42 -1.85 -5.03 5.04
N GLU A 43 -2.93 -4.55 5.64
CA GLU A 43 -4.25 -5.08 5.33
C GLU A 43 -5.15 -4.11 4.58
N ASN A 44 -5.27 -2.83 4.98
CA ASN A 44 -6.25 -1.92 4.35
C ASN A 44 -5.74 -0.49 4.16
N GLY A 45 -5.66 -0.04 2.90
CA GLY A 45 -5.58 1.38 2.47
C GLY A 45 -4.37 2.21 2.93
N LEU A 46 -3.61 1.74 3.91
CA LEU A 46 -2.41 2.37 4.43
C LEU A 46 -1.18 1.62 3.95
N TRP A 47 -0.11 2.37 3.77
CA TRP A 47 1.18 1.84 3.40
C TRP A 47 2.24 2.36 4.38
N ALA A 48 3.21 1.50 4.64
CA ALA A 48 4.47 1.89 5.22
C ALA A 48 5.60 1.15 4.52
N VAL A 49 6.76 1.78 4.55
CA VAL A 49 8.01 1.14 4.22
C VAL A 49 8.99 1.38 5.35
N TYR A 50 9.99 0.53 5.49
CA TYR A 50 10.98 0.67 6.55
C TYR A 50 12.36 0.25 6.06
N ASP A 51 13.37 0.70 6.78
CA ASP A 51 14.76 0.30 6.58
C ASP A 51 15.40 -0.04 7.94
N ASP A 52 16.73 -0.14 7.99
CA ASP A 52 17.45 -0.53 9.21
C ASP A 52 17.43 0.54 10.33
N GLU A 53 17.08 1.79 10.00
CA GLU A 53 17.09 2.93 10.92
C GLU A 53 15.70 3.50 11.20
N TYR A 54 14.81 3.48 10.21
CA TYR A 54 13.56 4.22 10.22
C TYR A 54 12.36 3.43 9.72
N LYS A 55 11.20 3.82 10.21
CA LYS A 55 9.88 3.40 9.72
C LYS A 55 9.19 4.61 9.11
N TYR A 56 8.66 4.45 7.91
CA TYR A 56 8.08 5.51 7.11
C TYR A 56 6.59 5.25 6.89
N PHE A 57 5.75 6.14 7.38
CA PHE A 57 4.30 6.01 7.35
C PHE A 57 3.68 7.12 6.51
N THR A 58 2.61 6.80 5.78
CA THR A 58 1.72 7.85 5.27
C THR A 58 1.10 8.63 6.45
N SER A 59 0.70 9.89 6.22
CA SER A 59 -0.13 10.65 7.16
C SER A 59 -1.43 11.08 6.50
N TYR A 60 -2.46 11.32 7.31
CA TYR A 60 -3.73 11.88 6.84
C TYR A 60 -3.54 13.20 6.07
N ASP A 61 -2.52 13.98 6.45
CA ASP A 61 -2.18 15.26 5.83
C ASP A 61 -1.15 15.16 4.69
N LYS A 62 -0.97 13.95 4.12
CA LYS A 62 -0.17 13.69 2.91
C LYS A 62 1.33 13.99 3.06
N ALA A 63 1.86 13.87 4.27
CA ALA A 63 3.29 13.94 4.55
C ALA A 63 3.81 12.57 5.00
N LEU A 64 5.05 12.24 4.65
CA LEU A 64 5.67 11.00 5.08
C LEU A 64 6.17 11.16 6.52
N LEU A 65 5.59 10.45 7.49
CA LEU A 65 6.09 10.42 8.86
C LEU A 65 7.27 9.45 8.93
N ARG A 66 8.28 9.81 9.70
CA ARG A 66 9.48 9.00 9.94
C ARG A 66 9.68 8.80 11.43
N LEU A 67 9.64 7.55 11.87
CA LEU A 67 9.92 7.12 13.24
C LEU A 67 11.31 6.49 13.31
N ASP A 68 12.18 7.01 14.17
CA ASP A 68 13.48 6.40 14.44
C ASP A 68 13.42 5.34 15.56
N LYS A 69 14.48 4.53 15.69
CA LYS A 69 14.60 3.51 16.74
C LYS A 69 14.54 4.04 18.20
N ASN A 70 14.71 5.34 18.41
CA ASN A 70 14.63 5.97 19.73
C ASN A 70 13.23 6.54 20.02
N GLY A 71 12.27 6.39 19.10
CA GLY A 71 10.92 6.90 19.25
C GLY A 71 10.76 8.37 18.82
N ASN A 72 11.70 8.93 18.08
CA ASN A 72 11.55 10.28 17.55
C ASN A 72 10.73 10.25 16.25
N LEU A 73 9.52 10.79 16.30
CA LEU A 73 8.65 10.97 15.15
C LEU A 73 8.91 12.34 14.49
N THR A 74 9.22 12.34 13.20
CA THR A 74 9.53 13.54 12.40
C THR A 74 8.81 13.51 11.06
N VAL A 75 8.62 14.68 10.44
CA VAL A 75 8.10 14.76 9.07
C VAL A 75 9.25 14.64 8.07
N ASN A 76 9.07 13.79 7.06
CA ASN A 76 10.00 13.58 5.96
C ASN A 76 9.43 14.23 4.69
N CYS A 77 10.07 15.29 4.19
CA CYS A 77 9.61 15.98 2.97
C CYS A 77 10.39 15.49 1.74
N ASP A 78 9.67 15.28 0.64
CA ASP A 78 10.10 14.96 -0.74
C ASP A 78 11.63 14.83 -0.95
N VAL A 79 12.23 13.71 -0.53
CA VAL A 79 13.63 13.33 -0.84
C VAL A 79 14.73 13.92 0.07
N ALA A 80 14.45 14.46 1.27
CA ALA A 80 15.51 14.83 2.22
C ALA A 80 15.12 14.79 3.71
N THR A 81 16.13 14.49 4.55
CA THR A 81 16.09 14.45 6.01
C THR A 81 15.74 15.81 6.62
N CYS A 82 14.46 16.16 6.68
CA CYS A 82 14.00 17.37 7.32
C CYS A 82 13.62 17.11 8.79
N GLY A 83 13.80 18.10 9.65
CA GLY A 83 13.47 18.05 11.08
C GLY A 83 12.63 19.26 11.48
N HIS A 84 11.48 19.45 10.84
CA HIS A 84 10.59 20.59 11.06
C HIS A 84 9.13 20.14 11.23
N SER A 85 8.25 21.03 11.70
CA SER A 85 6.84 20.74 11.96
C SER A 85 6.02 20.56 10.66
N LEU A 86 4.90 19.83 10.74
CA LEU A 86 3.95 19.57 9.64
C LEU A 86 3.54 20.85 8.91
N GLU A 87 3.15 21.90 9.64
CA GLU A 87 2.67 23.19 9.10
C GLU A 87 3.71 23.93 8.23
N SER A 88 4.99 23.56 8.33
CA SER A 88 6.09 24.21 7.61
C SER A 88 6.61 23.42 6.40
N CYS A 89 6.11 22.19 6.16
CA CYS A 89 6.57 21.35 5.06
C CYS A 89 5.98 21.81 3.72
N LYS A 90 6.87 22.19 2.79
CA LYS A 90 6.50 22.52 1.40
C LYS A 90 6.53 21.31 0.45
N GLY A 91 7.11 20.20 0.89
CA GLY A 91 7.14 18.94 0.14
C GLY A 91 5.87 18.17 0.43
N ASN A 92 4.80 18.57 -0.24
CA ASN A 92 3.50 17.93 -0.11
C ASN A 92 3.48 16.71 -1.04
N ALA A 93 3.69 15.53 -0.49
CA ALA A 93 3.57 14.25 -1.20
C ALA A 93 2.09 13.87 -1.27
N LYS A 94 1.30 14.71 -1.95
CA LYS A 94 -0.12 14.46 -2.14
C LYS A 94 -0.33 13.16 -2.92
N ASP A 95 -0.94 12.18 -2.27
CA ASP A 95 -1.44 10.93 -2.85
C ASP A 95 -0.34 10.06 -3.50
N ILE A 96 0.78 9.93 -2.78
CA ILE A 96 1.92 9.08 -3.15
C ILE A 96 1.97 7.87 -2.21
N GLU A 97 1.86 6.66 -2.75
CA GLU A 97 2.16 5.41 -2.06
C GLU A 97 3.55 4.91 -2.47
N TYR A 98 4.44 4.67 -1.51
CA TYR A 98 5.71 4.00 -1.79
C TYR A 98 5.59 2.49 -1.56
N PHE A 99 6.20 1.71 -2.45
CA PHE A 99 6.22 0.26 -2.33
C PHE A 99 7.49 -0.31 -2.96
N VAL A 100 7.92 -1.46 -2.43
CA VAL A 100 9.06 -2.22 -2.92
C VAL A 100 8.54 -3.37 -3.77
N PHE A 101 9.07 -3.54 -4.97
CA PHE A 101 8.71 -4.65 -5.85
C PHE A 101 9.95 -5.09 -6.62
N ASN A 102 10.25 -6.39 -6.64
CA ASN A 102 11.49 -6.91 -7.25
C ASN A 102 12.76 -6.15 -6.80
N ASP A 103 12.92 -5.99 -5.49
CA ASP A 103 14.04 -5.31 -4.82
C ASP A 103 14.24 -3.83 -5.22
N ARG A 104 13.22 -3.19 -5.78
CA ARG A 104 13.26 -1.79 -6.20
C ARG A 104 12.15 -0.98 -5.58
N LEU A 105 12.44 0.29 -5.30
CA LEU A 105 11.47 1.24 -4.76
C LEU A 105 10.70 1.92 -5.90
N TYR A 106 9.38 1.86 -5.80
CA TYR A 106 8.45 2.56 -6.67
C TYR A 106 7.57 3.49 -5.86
N LYS A 107 6.93 4.42 -6.57
CA LYS A 107 5.88 5.25 -6.00
C LYS A 107 4.71 5.42 -6.95
N SER A 108 3.49 5.49 -6.42
CA SER A 108 2.36 6.04 -7.17
C SER A 108 2.46 7.57 -7.21
N TYR A 109 1.98 8.16 -8.29
CA TYR A 109 1.97 9.61 -8.45
C TYR A 109 0.75 10.04 -9.27
N ASN A 110 -0.02 10.97 -8.70
CA ASN A 110 -1.22 11.54 -9.27
C ASN A 110 -0.95 13.00 -9.69
N GLU A 111 -0.67 13.23 -10.98
CA GLU A 111 -0.45 14.57 -11.54
C GLU A 111 -1.80 15.33 -11.63
N PRO A 112 -1.97 16.48 -10.94
CA PRO A 112 -3.19 17.27 -11.05
C PRO A 112 -3.29 17.97 -12.40
N ARG A 113 -4.48 17.97 -13.01
CA ARG A 113 -4.81 18.65 -14.26
C ARG A 113 -6.10 19.43 -14.11
N GLU A 114 -6.09 20.70 -14.49
CA GLU A 114 -7.31 21.51 -14.54
C GLU A 114 -8.07 21.26 -15.84
N VAL A 115 -9.30 20.75 -15.71
CA VAL A 115 -10.20 20.48 -16.83
C VAL A 115 -11.56 21.08 -16.49
N GLY A 116 -12.02 22.06 -17.29
CA GLY A 116 -13.35 22.67 -17.09
C GLY A 116 -13.58 23.37 -15.75
N GLY A 117 -12.51 23.75 -15.02
CA GLY A 117 -12.61 24.33 -13.68
C GLY A 117 -12.66 23.30 -12.53
N MET A 118 -12.50 22.02 -12.84
CA MET A 118 -12.28 20.93 -11.89
C MET A 118 -10.84 20.44 -11.97
N VAL A 119 -10.36 19.79 -10.90
CA VAL A 119 -9.04 19.13 -10.89
C VAL A 119 -9.26 17.64 -11.09
N GLU A 120 -8.72 17.11 -12.17
CA GLU A 120 -8.59 15.68 -12.45
C GLU A 120 -7.17 15.22 -12.11
N TYR A 121 -6.99 13.93 -11.82
CA TYR A 121 -5.66 13.37 -11.54
C TYR A 121 -5.27 12.34 -12.60
N LYS A 122 -4.05 12.49 -13.12
CA LYS A 122 -3.41 11.47 -13.96
C LYS A 122 -2.47 10.62 -13.10
N GLY A 123 -2.89 9.39 -12.84
CA GLY A 123 -2.16 8.42 -12.05
C GLY A 123 -1.10 7.66 -12.85
N SER A 124 0.03 7.40 -12.20
CA SER A 124 1.17 6.68 -12.76
C SER A 124 2.00 5.99 -11.68
N ILE A 125 2.76 4.98 -12.06
CA ILE A 125 3.79 4.35 -11.23
C ILE A 125 5.16 4.79 -11.74
N ILE A 126 6.00 5.24 -10.81
CA ILE A 126 7.34 5.78 -11.08
C ILE A 126 8.38 4.91 -10.37
N ASP A 127 9.39 4.48 -11.11
CA ASP A 127 10.63 3.92 -10.55
C ASP A 127 11.42 5.04 -9.86
N CYS A 128 11.62 4.93 -8.55
CA CYS A 128 12.26 6.00 -7.77
C CYS A 128 13.74 6.17 -8.10
N GLU A 129 14.44 5.12 -8.56
CA GLU A 129 15.86 5.20 -8.90
C GLU A 129 16.07 5.90 -10.24
N SER A 130 15.29 5.48 -11.26
CA SER A 130 15.45 6.02 -12.62
C SER A 130 14.62 7.27 -12.89
N GLY A 131 13.60 7.55 -12.06
CA GLY A 131 12.63 8.62 -12.25
C GLY A 131 11.69 8.42 -13.43
N LYS A 132 11.68 7.22 -14.03
CA LYS A 132 10.84 6.91 -15.19
C LYS A 132 9.46 6.44 -14.76
N VAL A 133 8.44 6.87 -15.51
CA VAL A 133 7.12 6.24 -15.49
C VAL A 133 7.27 4.84 -16.07
N VAL A 134 6.89 3.83 -15.27
CA VAL A 134 6.89 2.41 -15.69
C VAL A 134 5.48 1.93 -16.03
N PHE A 135 4.44 2.62 -15.54
CA PHE A 135 3.04 2.37 -15.85
C PHE A 135 2.25 3.68 -15.74
N ASP A 136 1.44 3.98 -16.75
CA ASP A 136 0.33 4.93 -16.63
C ASP A 136 -0.93 4.12 -16.26
N ASN A 137 -1.90 4.69 -15.55
CA ASN A 137 -3.17 4.01 -15.22
C ASN A 137 -4.30 4.41 -16.18
N PRO A 138 -4.37 3.87 -17.42
CA PRO A 138 -5.39 4.26 -18.39
C PRO A 138 -6.76 3.69 -18.02
N ILE A 139 -7.82 4.36 -18.45
CA ILE A 139 -9.14 3.74 -18.54
C ILE A 139 -9.05 2.59 -19.59
N PRO A 140 -9.48 1.36 -19.26
CA PRO A 140 -9.42 0.23 -20.19
C PRO A 140 -10.13 0.52 -21.52
N GLU A 141 -9.52 0.15 -22.64
CA GLU A 141 -10.05 0.46 -23.98
C GLU A 141 -11.37 -0.26 -24.29
N ASP A 142 -11.59 -1.43 -23.69
CA ASP A 142 -12.77 -2.27 -23.83
C ASP A 142 -13.78 -2.13 -22.67
N MET A 143 -13.58 -1.15 -21.79
CA MET A 143 -14.58 -0.76 -20.79
C MET A 143 -15.85 -0.23 -21.46
N SER A 144 -17.00 -0.47 -20.84
CA SER A 144 -18.28 0.05 -21.33
C SER A 144 -18.29 1.59 -21.33
N GLU A 145 -18.99 2.20 -22.29
CA GLU A 145 -19.14 3.66 -22.33
C GLU A 145 -19.75 4.20 -21.02
N GLU A 146 -20.73 3.48 -20.46
CA GLU A 146 -21.41 3.85 -19.21
C GLU A 146 -20.43 3.92 -18.03
N ASP A 147 -19.56 2.93 -17.88
CA ASP A 147 -18.59 2.90 -16.79
C ASP A 147 -17.46 3.90 -16.99
N SER A 148 -16.99 4.06 -18.23
CA SER A 148 -15.85 4.93 -18.57
C SER A 148 -16.08 6.42 -18.31
N ILE A 149 -17.35 6.88 -18.38
CA ILE A 149 -17.72 8.29 -18.18
C ILE A 149 -17.51 8.74 -16.74
N ASP A 150 -17.75 7.83 -15.79
CA ASP A 150 -17.67 8.09 -14.36
C ASP A 150 -16.32 7.65 -13.75
N ASP A 151 -15.35 7.28 -14.59
CA ASP A 151 -14.04 6.78 -14.18
C ASP A 151 -12.94 7.84 -14.34
N SER A 152 -11.77 7.56 -13.77
CA SER A 152 -10.60 8.41 -13.89
C SER A 152 -9.31 7.59 -13.98
N THR A 153 -8.26 8.23 -14.46
CA THR A 153 -6.91 7.63 -14.53
C THR A 153 -6.15 7.71 -13.20
N GLU A 154 -6.79 8.13 -12.11
CA GLU A 154 -6.14 8.25 -10.80
C GLU A 154 -5.69 6.87 -10.29
N VAL A 155 -4.54 6.82 -9.61
CA VAL A 155 -4.16 5.65 -8.81
C VAL A 155 -4.59 5.90 -7.37
N SER A 156 -5.56 5.14 -6.90
CA SER A 156 -6.04 5.18 -5.52
C SER A 156 -5.20 4.31 -4.60
N HIS A 157 -4.86 3.09 -5.01
CA HIS A 157 -4.11 2.14 -4.19
C HIS A 157 -3.17 1.25 -5.02
N VAL A 158 -2.02 0.87 -4.45
CA VAL A 158 -1.10 -0.09 -5.07
C VAL A 158 -0.76 -1.22 -4.12
N ARG A 159 -1.02 -2.48 -4.46
CA ARG A 159 -0.74 -3.67 -3.62
C ARG A 159 0.22 -4.63 -4.31
N VAL A 160 1.34 -4.94 -3.67
CA VAL A 160 2.18 -6.07 -4.10
C VAL A 160 1.51 -7.36 -3.63
N LEU A 161 1.08 -8.22 -4.56
CA LEU A 161 0.37 -9.46 -4.25
C LEU A 161 1.33 -10.62 -4.02
N ASN A 162 2.43 -10.64 -4.77
CA ASN A 162 3.57 -11.55 -4.62
C ASN A 162 4.79 -10.96 -5.36
N ASP A 163 5.87 -11.73 -5.49
CA ASP A 163 7.12 -11.29 -6.13
C ASP A 163 6.96 -10.93 -7.62
N ASP A 164 5.93 -11.46 -8.28
CA ASP A 164 5.74 -11.34 -9.73
C ASP A 164 4.57 -10.42 -10.11
N ILE A 165 3.67 -10.10 -9.18
CA ILE A 165 2.40 -9.43 -9.48
C ILE A 165 2.13 -8.27 -8.51
N VAL A 166 1.83 -7.12 -9.10
CA VAL A 166 1.33 -5.92 -8.41
C VAL A 166 -0.07 -5.58 -8.91
N LYS A 167 -0.96 -5.21 -7.99
CA LYS A 167 -2.28 -4.68 -8.26
C LYS A 167 -2.23 -3.16 -8.19
N VAL A 168 -2.73 -2.48 -9.22
CA VAL A 168 -2.92 -1.02 -9.24
C VAL A 168 -4.41 -0.76 -9.37
N GLU A 169 -4.99 -0.06 -8.41
CA GLU A 169 -6.42 0.22 -8.34
C GLU A 169 -6.67 1.72 -8.44
N GLY A 170 -7.56 2.10 -9.35
CA GLY A 170 -8.16 3.42 -9.46
C GLY A 170 -9.60 3.42 -8.96
N PRO A 171 -10.38 4.47 -9.25
CA PRO A 171 -11.72 4.63 -8.69
C PRO A 171 -12.75 3.60 -9.17
N ARG A 172 -12.69 3.16 -10.44
CA ARG A 172 -13.61 2.16 -11.00
C ARG A 172 -12.92 1.01 -11.71
N HIS A 173 -11.60 0.94 -11.74
CA HIS A 173 -10.91 -0.20 -12.35
C HIS A 173 -9.65 -0.55 -11.59
N ALA A 174 -9.24 -1.81 -11.72
CA ALA A 174 -7.95 -2.25 -11.25
C ALA A 174 -7.26 -3.13 -12.28
N TYR A 175 -5.93 -3.02 -12.31
CA TYR A 175 -5.04 -3.83 -13.11
C TYR A 175 -4.23 -4.78 -12.23
N LEU A 176 -4.02 -6.00 -12.73
CA LEU A 176 -2.90 -6.83 -12.33
C LEU A 176 -1.78 -6.65 -13.33
N LEU A 177 -0.60 -6.32 -12.84
CA LEU A 177 0.60 -6.09 -13.64
C LEU A 177 1.66 -7.12 -13.28
N ASP A 178 2.43 -7.56 -14.28
CA ASP A 178 3.61 -8.40 -14.07
C ASP A 178 4.81 -7.60 -13.53
N LYS A 179 5.93 -8.30 -13.30
CA LYS A 179 7.21 -7.73 -12.85
C LYS A 179 7.77 -6.61 -13.73
N ASP A 180 7.38 -6.59 -15.01
CA ASP A 180 7.80 -5.60 -16.00
C ASP A 180 6.72 -4.52 -16.21
N PHE A 181 5.69 -4.50 -15.36
CA PHE A 181 4.53 -3.61 -15.40
C PHE A 181 3.65 -3.76 -16.66
N ASN A 182 3.68 -4.93 -17.31
CA ASN A 182 2.72 -5.25 -18.36
C ASN A 182 1.38 -5.67 -17.76
N VAL A 183 0.28 -5.25 -18.39
CA VAL A 183 -1.07 -5.64 -17.98
C VAL A 183 -1.29 -7.13 -18.22
N LEU A 184 -1.60 -7.86 -17.16
CA LEU A 184 -2.01 -9.27 -17.19
C LEU A 184 -3.53 -9.41 -17.25
N TYR A 185 -4.23 -8.64 -16.41
CA TYR A 185 -5.67 -8.70 -16.22
C TYR A 185 -6.21 -7.35 -15.75
N TRP A 186 -7.48 -7.07 -16.04
CA TRP A 186 -8.18 -5.90 -15.52
C TRP A 186 -9.65 -6.22 -15.22
N HIS A 187 -10.25 -5.47 -14.30
CA HIS A 187 -11.69 -5.51 -13.99
C HIS A 187 -12.20 -4.11 -13.62
N SER A 188 -13.50 -3.86 -13.85
CA SER A 188 -14.17 -2.56 -13.56
C SER A 188 -15.17 -2.61 -12.41
N ASP A 189 -15.38 -3.76 -11.79
CA ASP A 189 -16.31 -3.90 -10.67
C ASP A 189 -15.60 -3.67 -9.33
N THR A 190 -14.70 -2.68 -9.27
CA THR A 190 -13.94 -2.35 -8.07
C THR A 190 -14.87 -1.83 -6.97
N GLY A 191 -14.92 -2.52 -5.84
CA GLY A 191 -15.67 -2.06 -4.68
C GLY A 191 -14.97 -0.95 -3.90
N LYS A 192 -15.60 -0.50 -2.81
CA LYS A 192 -15.00 0.48 -1.88
C LYS A 192 -13.80 -0.06 -1.09
N PHE A 193 -13.54 -1.35 -1.19
CA PHE A 193 -12.57 -2.07 -0.39
C PHE A 193 -11.47 -2.57 -1.33
N PRO A 194 -10.26 -1.96 -1.34
CA PRO A 194 -9.19 -2.21 -2.31
C PRO A 194 -8.43 -3.52 -2.01
N TRP A 195 -9.18 -4.59 -1.78
CA TRP A 195 -8.67 -5.88 -1.38
C TRP A 195 -8.45 -6.80 -2.57
N GLY A 196 -7.45 -7.65 -2.44
CA GLY A 196 -7.20 -8.72 -3.36
C GLY A 196 -6.00 -9.53 -2.91
N THR A 197 -6.00 -10.82 -3.24
CA THR A 197 -4.92 -11.74 -2.90
C THR A 197 -4.79 -12.83 -3.96
N ILE A 198 -3.64 -13.51 -3.99
CA ILE A 198 -3.42 -14.66 -4.87
C ILE A 198 -3.20 -15.90 -4.01
N TYR A 199 -3.92 -16.97 -4.37
CA TYR A 199 -3.76 -18.28 -3.78
C TYR A 199 -3.89 -19.35 -4.88
N ASP A 200 -2.94 -20.28 -4.93
CA ASP A 200 -2.91 -21.41 -5.88
C ASP A 200 -3.31 -21.02 -7.31
N ASN A 201 -2.60 -20.03 -7.88
CA ASN A 201 -2.83 -19.50 -9.23
C ASN A 201 -4.24 -18.93 -9.48
N THR A 202 -4.94 -18.55 -8.42
CA THR A 202 -6.23 -17.87 -8.47
C THR A 202 -6.12 -16.51 -7.81
N TYR A 203 -6.53 -15.46 -8.52
CA TYR A 203 -6.67 -14.13 -7.94
C TYR A 203 -8.08 -13.97 -7.37
N TYR A 204 -8.14 -13.55 -6.11
CA TYR A 204 -9.38 -13.26 -5.41
C TYR A 204 -9.49 -11.77 -5.13
N TYR A 205 -10.68 -11.22 -5.29
CA TYR A 205 -11.00 -9.84 -4.90
C TYR A 205 -12.45 -9.69 -4.46
N ILE A 206 -12.78 -8.55 -3.88
CA ILE A 206 -14.16 -8.19 -3.54
C ILE A 206 -14.64 -7.14 -4.53
N ASN A 207 -15.76 -7.42 -5.20
CA ASN A 207 -16.35 -6.47 -6.12
C ASN A 207 -17.26 -5.44 -5.42
N ASP A 208 -17.76 -4.48 -6.20
CA ASP A 208 -18.69 -3.43 -5.79
C ASP A 208 -20.04 -3.94 -5.24
N LEU A 209 -20.40 -5.19 -5.54
CA LEU A 209 -21.57 -5.87 -5.00
C LEU A 209 -21.31 -6.62 -3.67
N TYR A 210 -20.09 -6.52 -3.14
CA TYR A 210 -19.62 -7.20 -1.92
C TYR A 210 -19.56 -8.73 -2.07
N GLN A 211 -19.22 -9.22 -3.26
CA GLN A 211 -19.05 -10.63 -3.57
C GLN A 211 -17.56 -10.95 -3.68
N LEU A 212 -17.17 -12.15 -3.22
CA LEU A 212 -15.84 -12.69 -3.50
C LEU A 212 -15.81 -13.18 -4.94
N ILE A 213 -14.92 -12.63 -5.74
CA ILE A 213 -14.69 -13.06 -7.12
C ILE A 213 -13.39 -13.85 -7.17
N ALA A 214 -13.39 -14.95 -7.92
CA ALA A 214 -12.22 -15.76 -8.22
C ALA A 214 -11.89 -15.66 -9.71
N VAL A 215 -10.62 -15.42 -10.03
CA VAL A 215 -10.09 -15.30 -11.39
C VAL A 215 -8.99 -16.34 -11.58
N ASP A 216 -9.16 -17.24 -12.54
CA ASP A 216 -8.11 -18.21 -12.91
C ASP A 216 -6.98 -17.45 -13.63
N MET A 217 -5.76 -17.48 -13.09
CA MET A 217 -4.65 -16.69 -13.64
C MET A 217 -4.05 -17.27 -14.94
N ASN A 218 -4.47 -18.46 -15.39
CA ASN A 218 -4.08 -19.02 -16.68
C ASN A 218 -5.04 -18.59 -17.80
N THR A 219 -6.34 -18.49 -17.51
CA THR A 219 -7.38 -18.20 -18.51
C THR A 219 -7.94 -16.79 -18.41
N TYR A 220 -7.76 -16.14 -17.26
CA TYR A 220 -8.36 -14.86 -16.88
C TYR A 220 -9.90 -14.88 -16.88
N GLU A 221 -10.51 -16.06 -16.81
CA GLU A 221 -11.94 -16.20 -16.60
C GLU A 221 -12.26 -15.94 -15.12
N SER A 222 -13.25 -15.08 -14.88
CA SER A 222 -13.72 -14.73 -13.53
C SER A 222 -15.07 -15.37 -13.22
N SER A 223 -15.28 -15.72 -11.95
CA SER A 223 -16.56 -16.21 -11.45
C SER A 223 -16.77 -15.84 -9.98
N PRO A 224 -18.01 -15.59 -9.55
CA PRO A 224 -18.29 -15.38 -8.13
C PRO A 224 -18.11 -16.68 -7.35
N VAL A 225 -17.52 -16.56 -6.15
CA VAL A 225 -17.53 -17.63 -5.17
C VAL A 225 -18.89 -17.63 -4.48
N GLU A 226 -19.59 -18.76 -4.57
CA GLU A 226 -20.93 -18.92 -3.97
C GLU A 226 -20.85 -18.89 -2.43
N LEU A 227 -21.11 -17.70 -1.89
CA LEU A 227 -21.28 -17.45 -0.47
C LEU A 227 -22.72 -16.96 -0.24
N ASP A 228 -23.35 -17.50 0.79
CA ASP A 228 -24.69 -17.12 1.24
C ASP A 228 -24.73 -15.78 1.99
N THR A 229 -23.74 -14.91 1.76
CA THR A 229 -23.61 -13.61 2.42
C THR A 229 -22.83 -12.60 1.58
N LYS A 230 -22.85 -11.33 2.00
CA LYS A 230 -22.05 -10.24 1.43
C LYS A 230 -20.86 -10.00 2.33
N ILE A 231 -19.70 -9.79 1.74
CA ILE A 231 -18.45 -9.58 2.47
C ILE A 231 -18.16 -8.09 2.62
N PHE A 232 -18.11 -7.62 3.86
CA PHE A 232 -17.84 -6.21 4.17
C PHE A 232 -16.36 -5.94 4.41
N MET A 233 -15.64 -6.94 4.93
CA MET A 233 -14.17 -6.92 5.05
C MET A 233 -13.64 -8.33 4.85
N CYS A 234 -12.46 -8.44 4.27
CA CYS A 234 -11.80 -9.72 4.03
C CYS A 234 -10.30 -9.57 4.17
N ASP A 235 -9.67 -10.67 4.55
CA ASP A 235 -8.24 -10.77 4.75
C ASP A 235 -7.82 -12.24 4.57
N ARG A 236 -6.53 -12.50 4.32
CA ARG A 236 -5.98 -13.84 4.12
C ARG A 236 -4.87 -14.13 5.11
N ASN A 237 -4.94 -15.30 5.72
CA ASN A 237 -3.77 -15.91 6.36
C ASN A 237 -3.59 -17.36 5.89
N GLY A 238 -2.44 -17.65 5.27
CA GLY A 238 -2.14 -18.99 4.75
C GLY A 238 -3.19 -19.49 3.76
N ASP A 239 -3.82 -20.63 4.05
CA ASP A 239 -4.84 -21.26 3.19
C ASP A 239 -6.26 -20.72 3.42
N TYR A 240 -6.43 -19.72 4.29
CA TYR A 240 -7.73 -19.25 4.73
C TYR A 240 -7.97 -17.79 4.39
N LEU A 241 -9.19 -17.50 3.97
CA LEU A 241 -9.78 -16.16 4.04
C LEU A 241 -10.50 -16.00 5.38
N TYR A 242 -10.42 -14.82 5.95
CA TYR A 242 -11.28 -14.38 7.04
C TYR A 242 -12.13 -13.25 6.50
N PHE A 243 -13.41 -13.24 6.83
CA PHE A 243 -14.28 -12.17 6.39
C PHE A 243 -15.40 -11.90 7.38
N THR A 244 -15.90 -10.68 7.33
CA THR A 244 -17.11 -10.27 8.05
C THR A 244 -18.25 -10.07 7.08
N ASP A 245 -19.43 -10.40 7.59
CA ASP A 245 -20.63 -10.40 6.80
C ASP A 245 -21.58 -9.25 7.18
N LYS A 246 -22.71 -9.10 6.49
CA LYS A 246 -23.67 -8.02 6.75
C LYS A 246 -24.31 -8.05 8.15
N PHE A 247 -24.15 -9.14 8.89
CA PHE A 247 -24.64 -9.32 10.25
C PHE A 247 -23.53 -9.17 11.30
N GLU A 248 -22.37 -8.65 10.90
CA GLU A 248 -21.22 -8.45 11.78
C GLU A 248 -20.69 -9.79 12.33
N GLU A 249 -20.79 -10.86 11.52
CA GLU A 249 -20.32 -12.18 11.91
C GLU A 249 -18.96 -12.45 11.24
N LEU A 250 -17.97 -12.83 12.06
CA LEU A 250 -16.64 -13.19 11.58
C LEU A 250 -16.61 -14.66 11.19
N TYR A 251 -16.16 -14.92 9.97
CA TYR A 251 -16.01 -16.25 9.40
C TYR A 251 -14.56 -16.51 8.99
N ARG A 252 -14.16 -17.78 9.08
CA ARG A 252 -12.99 -18.34 8.41
C ARG A 252 -13.46 -19.24 7.27
N TYR A 253 -12.88 -19.06 6.08
CA TYR A 253 -13.18 -19.77 4.85
C TYR A 253 -11.92 -20.40 4.28
N SER A 254 -11.94 -21.71 4.07
CA SER A 254 -10.84 -22.47 3.49
C SER A 254 -10.83 -22.33 1.97
N LEU A 255 -9.75 -21.79 1.42
CA LEU A 255 -9.58 -21.70 -0.04
C LEU A 255 -9.37 -23.08 -0.69
N LYS A 256 -9.00 -24.09 0.11
CA LYS A 256 -8.70 -25.44 -0.37
C LYS A 256 -9.93 -26.31 -0.60
N ASP A 257 -10.92 -26.20 0.27
CA ASP A 257 -12.11 -27.08 0.28
C ASP A 257 -13.44 -26.34 0.43
N GLY A 258 -13.41 -25.01 0.51
CA GLY A 258 -14.60 -24.16 0.63
C GLY A 258 -15.31 -24.28 1.98
N SER A 259 -14.72 -24.93 2.98
CA SER A 259 -15.31 -25.02 4.31
C SER A 259 -15.38 -23.65 4.99
N LYS A 260 -16.52 -23.35 5.62
CA LYS A 260 -16.80 -22.09 6.31
C LYS A 260 -17.07 -22.35 7.80
N GLN A 261 -16.41 -21.61 8.69
CA GLN A 261 -16.58 -21.68 10.14
C GLN A 261 -16.82 -20.29 10.71
N LYS A 262 -17.84 -20.13 11.55
CA LYS A 262 -18.06 -18.91 12.32
C LYS A 262 -17.10 -18.85 13.51
N LEU A 263 -16.46 -17.70 13.71
CA LEU A 263 -15.50 -17.45 14.79
C LEU A 263 -16.02 -16.45 15.84
N GLY A 264 -16.89 -15.51 15.45
CA GLY A 264 -17.37 -14.46 16.36
C GLY A 264 -18.60 -13.71 15.83
N GLU A 265 -19.13 -12.83 16.68
CA GLU A 265 -20.31 -11.99 16.43
C GLU A 265 -20.03 -10.55 16.88
N GLY A 266 -20.72 -9.59 16.24
CA GLY A 266 -20.52 -8.17 16.47
C GLY A 266 -19.25 -7.60 15.83
N ILE A 267 -18.54 -8.39 15.02
CA ILE A 267 -17.29 -8.11 14.33
C ILE A 267 -17.58 -7.61 12.93
N ILE A 268 -17.53 -6.29 12.73
CA ILE A 268 -17.53 -5.71 11.37
C ILE A 268 -16.10 -5.49 10.92
N VAL A 269 -15.31 -4.84 11.76
CA VAL A 269 -14.02 -4.29 11.38
C VAL A 269 -12.87 -5.02 12.04
N PHE A 270 -11.96 -5.53 11.21
CA PHE A 270 -10.80 -6.28 11.66
C PHE A 270 -9.60 -6.17 10.71
N SER A 271 -8.43 -6.50 11.23
CA SER A 271 -7.21 -6.79 10.46
C SER A 271 -6.63 -8.13 10.91
N LEU A 272 -6.02 -8.89 10.02
CA LEU A 272 -5.16 -10.03 10.37
C LEU A 272 -3.70 -9.61 10.29
N LEU A 273 -2.93 -9.79 11.36
CA LEU A 273 -1.48 -9.59 11.28
C LEU A 273 -0.78 -10.75 12.00
N GLY A 274 -0.07 -11.57 11.22
CA GLY A 274 0.53 -12.81 11.70
C GLY A 274 -0.54 -13.80 12.16
N ASP A 275 -0.45 -14.23 13.42
CA ASP A 275 -1.32 -15.26 13.99
C ASP A 275 -2.51 -14.67 14.78
N TYR A 276 -2.85 -13.40 14.53
CA TYR A 276 -3.83 -12.67 15.33
C TYR A 276 -4.87 -11.93 14.49
N ILE A 277 -6.08 -11.85 15.04
CA ILE A 277 -7.20 -11.07 14.55
C ILE A 277 -7.34 -9.84 15.45
N TYR A 278 -7.11 -8.66 14.90
CA TYR A 278 -7.30 -7.38 15.57
C TYR A 278 -8.69 -6.91 15.23
N TRP A 279 -9.59 -6.94 16.19
CA TRP A 279 -10.98 -6.58 15.95
C TRP A 279 -11.42 -5.37 16.76
N TYR A 280 -12.31 -4.57 16.18
CA TYR A 280 -12.84 -3.37 16.78
C TYR A 280 -14.36 -3.22 16.60
N ASN A 281 -15.04 -2.81 17.67
CA ASN A 281 -16.42 -2.31 17.63
C ASN A 281 -16.65 -1.27 18.72
N ASN A 282 -16.84 -0.02 18.28
CA ASN A 282 -17.09 1.13 19.14
C ASN A 282 -16.00 1.31 20.21
N ASP A 283 -16.24 0.89 21.45
CA ASP A 283 -15.27 1.04 22.53
C ASP A 283 -14.45 -0.23 22.76
N ILE A 284 -14.83 -1.36 22.13
CA ILE A 284 -14.19 -2.65 22.32
C ILE A 284 -13.08 -2.83 21.29
N ARG A 285 -11.86 -3.10 21.78
CA ARG A 285 -10.70 -3.49 20.96
C ARG A 285 -10.16 -4.79 21.53
N ASN A 286 -10.26 -5.89 20.80
CA ASN A 286 -9.65 -7.14 21.25
C ASN A 286 -8.72 -7.72 20.19
N ILE A 287 -7.68 -8.39 20.68
CA ILE A 287 -6.84 -9.26 19.87
C ILE A 287 -7.32 -10.68 20.13
N LEU A 288 -7.62 -11.40 19.06
CA LEU A 288 -8.02 -12.80 19.08
C LEU A 288 -6.94 -13.66 18.41
N ASP A 289 -6.86 -14.94 18.76
CA ASP A 289 -6.15 -15.91 17.93
C ASP A 289 -6.96 -16.24 16.66
N LEU A 290 -6.34 -16.96 15.73
CA LEU A 290 -6.95 -17.39 14.46
C LEU A 290 -8.16 -18.33 14.60
N ASP A 291 -8.45 -18.82 15.81
CA ASP A 291 -9.62 -19.62 16.16
C ASP A 291 -10.71 -18.77 16.88
N GLY A 292 -10.50 -17.45 17.00
CA GLY A 292 -11.46 -16.51 17.60
C GLY A 292 -11.40 -16.42 19.13
N LYS A 293 -10.36 -16.96 19.79
CA LYS A 293 -10.23 -16.85 21.25
C LYS A 293 -9.53 -15.56 21.65
N LEU A 294 -10.04 -14.91 22.69
CA LEU A 294 -9.45 -13.69 23.25
C LEU A 294 -8.01 -13.93 23.71
N VAL A 295 -7.09 -13.14 23.17
CA VAL A 295 -5.68 -13.05 23.56
C VAL A 295 -5.45 -11.85 24.45
N CYS A 296 -5.98 -10.68 24.07
CA CYS A 296 -5.81 -9.43 24.79
C CYS A 296 -7.04 -8.53 24.66
N ASP A 297 -7.45 -7.90 25.77
CA ASP A 297 -8.38 -6.76 25.77
C ASP A 297 -7.56 -5.47 25.72
N CYS A 298 -7.69 -4.77 24.60
CA CYS A 298 -6.97 -3.55 24.25
C CYS A 298 -7.91 -2.33 24.27
N SER A 299 -9.07 -2.42 24.92
CA SER A 299 -10.09 -1.35 24.89
C SER A 299 -9.57 -0.02 25.45
N ASP A 300 -8.57 -0.05 26.34
CA ASP A 300 -7.87 1.13 26.85
C ASP A 300 -6.91 1.78 25.83
N TYR A 301 -6.57 1.13 24.72
CA TYR A 301 -5.66 1.62 23.69
C TYR A 301 -6.42 2.45 22.65
N THR A 302 -6.98 3.56 23.09
CA THR A 302 -7.94 4.37 22.31
C THR A 302 -7.37 4.92 20.99
N LYS A 303 -6.04 5.04 20.88
CA LYS A 303 -5.33 5.47 19.65
C LYS A 303 -4.84 4.31 18.78
N MET A 304 -5.11 3.07 19.15
CA MET A 304 -4.82 1.93 18.27
C MET A 304 -6.08 1.62 17.46
N GLU A 305 -6.14 2.15 16.24
CA GLU A 305 -7.25 1.94 15.31
C GLU A 305 -7.03 0.62 14.55
N PHE A 306 -7.85 -0.39 14.85
CA PHE A 306 -7.62 -1.77 14.37
C PHE A 306 -8.06 -2.00 12.91
N ASP A 307 -8.68 -1.00 12.29
CA ASP A 307 -9.13 -1.02 10.90
C ASP A 307 -8.01 -0.69 9.90
N CYS A 308 -6.92 -0.12 10.39
CA CYS A 308 -5.86 0.46 9.60
C CYS A 308 -4.47 0.16 10.22
N LEU A 309 -4.25 -1.11 10.57
CA LEU A 309 -3.00 -1.56 11.19
C LEU A 309 -1.92 -1.91 10.16
N ILE A 310 -0.68 -1.68 10.58
CA ILE A 310 0.53 -1.93 9.79
C ILE A 310 1.44 -2.83 10.63
N ARG A 311 1.90 -3.95 10.07
CA ARG A 311 2.92 -4.78 10.71
C ARG A 311 4.29 -4.53 10.11
N ILE A 312 5.23 -4.24 11.00
CA ILE A 312 6.66 -4.15 10.67
C ILE A 312 7.38 -5.05 11.67
N GLU A 313 7.99 -6.12 11.16
CA GLU A 313 8.69 -7.12 11.97
C GLU A 313 7.78 -7.75 13.04
N ASP A 314 8.12 -7.61 14.31
CA ASP A 314 7.41 -8.15 15.48
C ASP A 314 6.44 -7.13 16.13
N LYS A 315 6.15 -6.03 15.43
CA LYS A 315 5.37 -4.90 15.93
C LYS A 315 4.20 -4.55 15.04
N VAL A 316 3.17 -4.00 15.67
CA VAL A 316 2.00 -3.43 15.02
C VAL A 316 1.96 -1.93 15.28
N TYR A 317 1.62 -1.19 14.23
CA TYR A 317 1.53 0.25 14.22
C TYR A 317 0.13 0.70 13.76
N ALA A 318 -0.37 1.77 14.36
CA ALA A 318 -1.51 2.53 13.85
C ALA A 318 -1.05 3.98 13.60
N ILE A 319 -1.47 4.54 12.46
CA ILE A 319 -1.30 5.97 12.19
C ILE A 319 -2.46 6.70 12.85
N VAL A 320 -2.18 7.76 13.61
CA VAL A 320 -3.21 8.56 14.26
C VAL A 320 -3.05 10.04 13.94
N GLU A 321 -4.13 10.81 14.09
CA GLU A 321 -4.19 12.25 13.73
C GLU A 321 -2.94 13.04 14.16
N ASN A 322 -2.39 12.75 15.34
CA ASN A 322 -1.24 13.46 15.89
C ASN A 322 0.03 12.60 16.09
N GLY A 323 0.15 11.45 15.43
CA GLY A 323 1.26 10.54 15.72
C GLY A 323 1.18 9.13 15.18
N VAL A 324 1.88 8.22 15.86
CA VAL A 324 1.90 6.78 15.60
C VAL A 324 1.76 6.06 16.94
N ALA A 325 0.90 5.05 17.02
CA ALA A 325 0.84 4.12 18.14
C ALA A 325 1.55 2.81 17.77
N GLU A 326 2.21 2.17 18.74
CA GLU A 326 2.90 0.88 18.56
C GLU A 326 2.52 -0.09 19.69
N MET A 327 2.41 -1.38 19.36
CA MET A 327 2.40 -2.47 20.34
C MET A 327 3.06 -3.73 19.77
N ASP A 328 3.32 -4.72 20.63
CA ASP A 328 3.66 -6.08 20.20
C ASP A 328 2.43 -6.75 19.55
N LEU A 329 2.66 -7.81 18.75
CA LEU A 329 1.58 -8.55 18.08
C LEU A 329 0.51 -9.11 19.06
N ASP A 330 0.85 -9.36 20.32
CA ASP A 330 -0.08 -9.85 21.33
C ASP A 330 -0.74 -8.73 22.17
N GLY A 331 -0.55 -7.47 21.78
CA GLY A 331 -1.10 -6.29 22.44
C GLY A 331 -0.24 -5.73 23.57
N LYS A 332 0.88 -6.38 23.92
CA LYS A 332 1.73 -5.87 25.00
C LYS A 332 2.57 -4.67 24.57
N ASN A 333 3.15 -4.00 25.57
CA ASN A 333 4.13 -2.92 25.39
C ASN A 333 3.63 -1.74 24.54
N TYR A 334 2.34 -1.41 24.68
CA TYR A 334 1.71 -0.26 24.02
C TYR A 334 2.44 1.05 24.30
N LYS A 335 2.69 1.82 23.23
CA LYS A 335 3.34 3.13 23.26
C LYS A 335 2.70 4.06 22.23
N GLU A 336 2.77 5.35 22.51
CA GLU A 336 2.34 6.40 21.60
C GLU A 336 3.50 7.36 21.33
N TYR A 337 3.66 7.72 20.07
CA TYR A 337 4.65 8.69 19.60
C TYR A 337 3.90 9.84 18.95
N THR A 338 4.06 11.05 19.47
CA THR A 338 3.48 12.25 18.88
C THR A 338 4.59 13.14 18.29
N TYR A 339 4.26 13.91 17.26
CA TYR A 339 5.16 14.99 16.85
C TYR A 339 5.22 16.07 17.95
N LYS A 340 6.34 16.79 18.01
CA LYS A 340 6.53 17.95 18.89
C LYS A 340 6.25 19.26 18.17
#